data_AF-A0A8H3WXW0-F1
#
_entry.id   AF-A0A8H3WXW0-F1
#
_cell.length_a   1.000
_cell.length_b   1.000
_cell.length_c   1.000
_cell.angle_alpha   90.00
_cell.angle_beta   90.00
_cell.angle_gamma   90.00
#
_symmetry.space_group_name_H-M   'P 1'
#
loop_
_entity.id
_entity.type
_entity.pdbx_description
1 polymer ?
#
loop_
_entity_poly.entity_id
_entity_poly.type
_entity_poly.pdbx_seq_one_letter_code
_entity_poly.pdbx_strand_id
1 'polypeptide(L)'
;MGRNIDECASVPDSLKRARACRVCSLIKFKREGCDNCESFLGLCGYPDKIRECTSSDYDGIIALMKPRANSFISKTKKLTRYVPGTYAVGVSGRLPDWVEEIMMDEGISYVPRDGTIDDKYLMPKRNQRVNIKKF
;
A
#
# COMPACT_ATOMS: atom_id res chain seq x y z
N MET A 1 2.97 2.17 13.61
CA MET A 1 3.06 3.45 12.88
C MET A 1 4.52 3.65 12.47
N GLY A 2 4.89 3.09 11.31
CA GLY A 2 6.29 2.90 10.92
C GLY A 2 6.80 3.98 9.95
N ARG A 3 8.01 4.46 10.25
CA ARG A 3 8.89 5.37 9.48
C ARG A 3 8.49 6.84 9.33
N ASN A 4 9.53 7.64 9.11
CA ASN A 4 9.56 9.08 9.28
C ASN A 4 8.76 9.87 8.25
N ILE A 5 8.15 9.36 7.18
CA ILE A 5 7.38 10.10 6.12
C ILE A 5 8.01 11.35 5.46
N ASP A 6 9.00 12.02 6.04
CA ASP A 6 9.81 13.05 5.41
C ASP A 6 11.10 12.42 4.84
N GLU A 7 11.42 11.19 5.27
CA GLU A 7 12.42 10.30 4.66
C GLU A 7 11.90 9.71 3.34
N CYS A 8 12.66 9.86 2.26
CA CYS A 8 12.33 9.34 0.94
C CYS A 8 12.51 7.81 0.86
N ALA A 9 11.60 7.13 0.15
CA ALA A 9 11.81 5.73 -0.25
C ALA A 9 13.00 5.59 -1.21
N SER A 10 13.64 4.42 -1.17
CA SER A 10 14.63 3.99 -2.15
C SER A 10 14.06 4.06 -3.58
N VAL A 11 14.78 4.71 -4.49
CA VAL A 11 14.39 4.81 -5.91
C VAL A 11 14.80 3.52 -6.63
N PRO A 12 13.96 2.96 -7.52
CA PRO A 12 14.36 1.81 -8.33
C PRO A 12 15.42 2.21 -9.37
N ASP A 13 16.59 1.56 -9.34
CA ASP A 13 17.66 1.67 -10.35
C ASP A 13 17.19 1.28 -11.77
N SER A 14 16.12 0.47 -11.87
CA SER A 14 15.58 0.02 -13.16
C SER A 14 14.11 -0.37 -13.05
N LEU A 15 13.31 0.14 -13.99
CA LEU A 15 11.89 -0.17 -14.07
C LEU A 15 11.61 -1.60 -14.58
N LYS A 16 12.56 -2.25 -15.30
CA LYS A 16 12.36 -3.57 -15.90
C LYS A 16 12.03 -4.68 -14.90
N ARG A 17 12.52 -4.55 -13.65
CA ARG A 17 12.33 -5.53 -12.58
C ARG A 17 11.61 -4.96 -11.37
N ALA A 18 11.17 -3.71 -11.47
CA ALA A 18 10.45 -3.06 -10.41
C ALA A 18 9.08 -3.68 -10.23
N ARG A 19 8.58 -3.63 -9.00
CA ARG A 19 7.24 -4.09 -8.65
C ARG A 19 6.56 -3.00 -7.84
N ALA A 20 5.26 -2.85 -8.03
CA ALA A 20 4.43 -1.93 -7.28
C ALA A 20 3.74 -2.66 -6.12
N CYS A 21 3.77 -2.07 -4.93
CA CYS A 21 3.05 -2.58 -3.77
C CYS A 21 1.54 -2.49 -3.97
N ARG A 22 0.81 -3.58 -3.71
CA ARG A 22 -0.65 -3.62 -3.84
C ARG A 22 -1.39 -2.79 -2.79
N VAL A 23 -0.73 -2.47 -1.68
CA VAL A 23 -1.32 -1.65 -0.60
C VAL A 23 -1.12 -0.16 -0.84
N CYS A 24 0.13 0.27 -1.11
CA CYS A 24 0.50 1.70 -1.17
C CYS A 24 0.90 2.22 -2.56
N SER A 25 0.98 1.35 -3.57
CA SER A 25 1.45 1.66 -4.93
C SER A 25 2.93 2.04 -5.07
N LEU A 26 3.75 1.96 -4.01
CA LEU A 26 5.19 2.25 -4.10
C LEU A 26 5.88 1.27 -5.04
N ILE A 27 6.66 1.78 -5.99
CA ILE A 27 7.45 1.04 -6.97
C ILE A 27 8.88 0.91 -6.46
N LYS A 28 9.34 -0.33 -6.23
CA LYS A 28 10.74 -0.61 -5.85
C LYS A 28 11.17 -2.04 -6.21
N PHE A 29 12.38 -2.42 -5.78
CA PHE A 29 12.95 -3.75 -5.97
C PHE A 29 12.54 -4.77 -4.91
N LYS A 30 12.73 -6.05 -5.26
CA LYS A 30 12.17 -7.21 -4.57
C LYS A 30 12.77 -7.56 -3.21
N ARG A 31 13.85 -6.94 -2.69
CA ARG A 31 14.56 -7.50 -1.51
C ARG A 31 14.42 -6.72 -0.21
N GLU A 32 14.17 -5.42 -0.27
CA GLU A 32 14.25 -4.52 0.90
C GLU A 32 12.90 -4.30 1.61
N GLY A 33 11.88 -5.08 1.27
CA GLY A 33 10.52 -4.88 1.78
C GLY A 33 9.90 -3.56 1.30
N CYS A 34 8.79 -3.12 1.91
CA CYS A 34 8.04 -1.93 1.47
C CYS A 34 8.12 -0.77 2.47
N ASP A 35 8.54 0.42 2.01
CA ASP A 35 8.80 1.54 2.92
C ASP A 35 7.59 2.04 3.71
N ASN A 36 6.40 1.84 3.16
CA ASN A 36 5.14 2.24 3.80
C ASN A 36 4.46 1.11 4.57
N CYS A 37 4.74 -0.15 4.23
CA CYS A 37 3.91 -1.29 4.64
C CYS A 37 4.68 -2.37 5.41
N GLU A 38 6.00 -2.19 5.59
CA GLU A 38 6.85 -3.21 6.21
C GLU A 38 6.40 -3.59 7.62
N SER A 39 5.88 -2.64 8.39
CA SER A 39 5.51 -2.86 9.79
C SER A 39 4.42 -3.91 10.00
N PHE A 40 3.59 -4.17 8.98
CA PHE A 40 2.51 -5.17 9.05
C PHE A 40 2.64 -6.26 7.97
N LEU A 41 3.26 -5.98 6.83
CA LEU A 41 3.46 -7.01 5.79
C LEU A 41 4.67 -7.92 6.06
N GLY A 42 5.73 -7.42 6.72
CA GLY A 42 6.97 -8.16 6.97
C GLY A 42 7.51 -8.82 5.70
N LEU A 43 7.78 -8.02 4.67
CA LEU A 43 8.19 -8.50 3.34
C LEU A 43 9.69 -8.76 3.25
N CYS A 44 10.50 -8.05 4.02
CA CYS A 44 11.95 -8.14 3.99
C CYS A 44 12.40 -9.58 4.30
N GLY A 45 13.19 -10.17 3.40
CA GLY A 45 13.65 -11.56 3.51
C GLY A 45 12.65 -12.64 3.08
N TYR A 46 11.42 -12.28 2.70
CA TYR A 46 10.36 -13.24 2.33
C TYR A 46 9.90 -13.08 0.86
N PRO A 47 10.59 -13.72 -0.11
CA PRO A 47 10.33 -13.52 -1.54
C PRO A 47 8.91 -13.91 -2.00
N ASP A 48 8.30 -14.91 -1.37
CA ASP A 48 6.93 -15.33 -1.69
C ASP A 48 5.90 -14.26 -1.28
N LYS A 49 6.01 -13.73 -0.07
CA LYS A 49 5.19 -12.60 0.40
C LYS A 49 5.36 -11.37 -0.50
N ILE A 50 6.59 -11.09 -0.93
CA ILE A 50 6.86 -10.02 -1.89
C ILE A 50 6.12 -10.27 -3.20
N ARG A 51 6.17 -11.49 -3.74
CA ARG A 51 5.49 -11.83 -5.00
C ARG A 51 3.98 -11.68 -4.91
N GLU A 52 3.37 -12.05 -3.78
CA GLU A 52 1.93 -11.95 -3.53
C GLU A 52 1.47 -10.51 -3.26
N CYS A 53 2.22 -9.76 -2.44
CA CYS A 53 1.85 -8.41 -2.01
C CYS A 53 2.26 -7.30 -3.01
N THR A 54 2.94 -7.65 -4.10
CA THR A 54 3.39 -6.70 -5.12
C THR A 54 3.08 -7.21 -6.53
N SER A 55 2.96 -6.31 -7.51
CA SER A 55 2.75 -6.66 -8.93
C SER A 55 3.88 -6.12 -9.80
N SER A 56 4.32 -6.90 -10.79
CA SER A 56 5.14 -6.39 -11.90
C SER A 56 4.29 -5.75 -13.00
N ASP A 57 2.97 -5.93 -12.95
CA ASP A 57 2.02 -5.32 -13.85
C ASP A 57 1.37 -4.12 -13.15
N TYR A 58 1.76 -2.93 -13.57
CA TYR A 58 1.32 -1.65 -13.03
C TYR A 58 1.35 -0.58 -14.12
N ASP A 59 0.44 0.38 -14.01
CA ASP A 59 0.26 1.44 -14.99
C ASP A 59 0.78 2.78 -14.47
N GLY A 60 1.47 3.51 -15.33
CA GLY A 60 1.94 4.86 -15.08
C GLY A 60 2.92 5.01 -13.91
N ILE A 61 3.57 6.16 -13.84
CA ILE A 61 4.54 6.46 -12.77
C ILE A 61 4.27 7.87 -12.23
N ILE A 62 4.26 7.99 -10.91
CA ILE A 62 4.11 9.23 -10.15
C ILE A 62 5.40 9.41 -9.33
N ALA A 63 6.14 10.47 -9.60
CA ALA A 63 7.24 10.91 -8.75
C ALA A 63 6.66 11.80 -7.63
N LEU A 64 6.40 11.20 -6.46
CA LEU A 64 5.80 11.90 -5.33
C LEU A 64 6.89 12.53 -4.46
N MET A 65 7.05 13.85 -4.55
CA MET A 65 8.10 14.57 -3.80
C MET A 65 7.62 15.11 -2.45
N LYS A 66 6.42 15.68 -2.40
CA LYS A 66 5.85 16.30 -1.19
C LYS A 66 4.42 15.80 -0.95
N PRO A 67 4.25 14.59 -0.37
CA PRO A 67 2.94 13.96 -0.16
C PRO A 67 1.92 14.86 0.55
N ARG A 68 2.39 15.67 1.50
CA ARG A 68 1.59 16.55 2.35
C ARG A 68 1.37 17.96 1.84
N ALA A 69 2.04 18.37 0.76
CA ALA A 69 1.89 19.72 0.21
C ALA A 69 0.55 19.92 -0.55
N ASN A 70 -0.50 19.19 -0.16
CA ASN A 70 -1.84 19.27 -0.72
C ASN A 70 -1.94 19.06 -2.23
N SER A 71 -1.01 18.31 -2.84
CA SER A 71 -1.07 18.02 -4.28
C SER A 71 -2.38 17.28 -4.64
N PHE A 72 -2.97 17.65 -5.78
CA PHE A 72 -4.19 16.99 -6.28
C PHE A 72 -3.97 15.48 -6.44
N ILE A 73 -2.85 15.08 -7.04
CA ILE A 73 -2.53 13.66 -7.27
C ILE A 73 -2.36 12.89 -5.96
N SER A 74 -1.67 13.45 -4.95
CA SER A 74 -1.52 12.76 -3.65
C SER A 74 -2.84 12.56 -2.94
N LYS A 75 -3.78 13.50 -3.04
CA LYS A 75 -5.14 13.37 -2.49
C LYS A 75 -5.95 12.34 -3.25
N THR A 76 -6.07 12.49 -4.57
CA THR A 76 -6.91 11.64 -5.43
C THR A 76 -6.43 10.18 -5.42
N LYS A 77 -5.12 9.94 -5.32
CA LYS A 77 -4.55 8.58 -5.23
C LYS A 77 -4.39 8.07 -3.78
N LYS A 78 -4.86 8.82 -2.77
CA LYS A 78 -4.75 8.49 -1.34
C LYS A 78 -3.29 8.20 -0.90
N LEU A 79 -2.34 9.01 -1.36
CA LEU A 79 -0.90 8.90 -1.08
C LEU A 79 -0.39 9.90 -0.04
N THR A 80 -1.27 10.72 0.55
CA THR A 80 -0.90 11.80 1.48
C THR A 80 -0.19 11.36 2.75
N ARG A 81 -0.31 10.08 3.12
CA ARG A 81 0.25 9.48 4.35
C ARG A 81 1.52 8.66 4.10
N TYR A 82 1.98 8.57 2.86
CA TYR A 82 3.13 7.77 2.49
C TYR A 82 4.38 8.62 2.28
N VAL A 83 5.55 7.98 2.32
CA VAL A 83 6.85 8.61 2.10
C VAL A 83 6.98 9.19 0.67
N PRO A 84 7.81 10.22 0.44
CA PRO A 84 8.23 10.60 -0.91
C PRO A 84 8.84 9.40 -1.65
N GLY A 85 8.59 9.28 -2.95
CA GLY A 85 9.09 8.15 -3.74
C GLY A 85 8.40 7.98 -5.09
N THR A 86 8.68 6.86 -5.75
CA THR A 86 8.10 6.51 -7.06
C THR A 86 6.88 5.60 -6.86
N TYR A 87 5.71 6.02 -7.33
CA TYR A 87 4.44 5.31 -7.15
C TYR A 87 3.79 4.97 -8.50
N ALA A 88 3.02 3.89 -8.57
CA ALA A 88 2.21 3.56 -9.73
C ALA A 88 0.89 4.34 -9.75
N VAL A 89 0.37 4.63 -10.94
CA VAL A 89 -0.99 5.19 -11.12
C VAL A 89 -2.04 4.12 -10.85
N GLY A 90 -1.77 2.87 -11.26
CA GLY A 90 -2.60 1.69 -11.01
C GLY A 90 -1.74 0.44 -10.79
N VAL A 91 -2.23 -0.54 -10.02
CA VAL A 91 -1.52 -1.80 -9.74
C VAL A 91 -2.46 -2.98 -9.94
N SER A 92 -2.18 -3.83 -10.93
CA SER A 92 -3.04 -4.96 -11.31
C SER A 92 -3.03 -6.09 -10.31
N GLY A 93 -4.20 -6.58 -9.90
CA GLY A 93 -4.46 -7.79 -9.09
C GLY A 93 -4.96 -7.48 -7.66
N ARG A 94 -5.10 -8.51 -6.82
CA ARG A 94 -5.63 -8.40 -5.45
C ARG A 94 -4.62 -8.85 -4.39
N LEU A 95 -4.81 -8.37 -3.17
CA LEU A 95 -4.12 -8.94 -2.01
C LEU A 95 -4.75 -10.28 -1.67
N PRO A 96 -3.97 -11.22 -1.12
CA PRO A 96 -4.53 -12.45 -0.57
C PRO A 96 -5.27 -12.16 0.74
N ASP A 97 -6.27 -12.99 1.07
CA ASP A 97 -7.18 -12.78 2.20
C ASP A 97 -6.45 -12.63 3.54
N TRP A 98 -5.38 -13.40 3.76
CA TRP A 98 -4.57 -13.33 4.98
C TRP A 98 -3.93 -11.95 5.19
N VAL A 99 -3.63 -11.20 4.11
CA VAL A 99 -3.12 -9.83 4.22
C VAL A 99 -4.26 -8.88 4.55
N GLU A 100 -5.44 -9.07 3.97
CA GLU A 100 -6.61 -8.26 4.30
C GLU A 100 -7.01 -8.41 5.78
N GLU A 101 -6.90 -9.63 6.34
CA GLU A 101 -7.09 -9.91 7.77
C GLU A 101 -6.08 -9.16 8.65
N ILE A 102 -4.78 -9.24 8.35
CA ILE A 102 -3.74 -8.50 9.10
C ILE A 102 -4.00 -6.99 9.03
N MET A 103 -4.35 -6.47 7.85
CA MET A 103 -4.67 -5.05 7.69
C MET A 103 -5.88 -4.66 8.54
N MET A 104 -6.91 -5.52 8.59
CA MET A 104 -8.10 -5.29 9.39
C MET A 104 -7.79 -5.28 10.90
N ASP A 105 -6.95 -6.18 11.38
CA ASP A 105 -6.53 -6.26 12.79
C ASP A 105 -5.70 -5.02 13.20
N GLU A 106 -4.88 -4.50 12.29
CA GLU A 106 -4.14 -3.24 12.45
C GLU A 106 -5.03 -1.99 12.26
N GLY A 107 -6.34 -2.16 12.00
CA GLY A 107 -7.28 -1.07 11.78
C GLY A 107 -7.11 -0.33 10.46
N ILE A 108 -6.42 -0.93 9.48
CA ILE A 108 -6.16 -0.40 8.14
C ILE A 108 -7.19 -0.96 7.16
N SER A 109 -7.97 -0.08 6.53
CA SER A 109 -8.87 -0.50 5.44
C SER A 109 -8.08 -0.73 4.16
N TYR A 110 -8.20 -1.92 3.57
CA TYR A 110 -7.69 -2.17 2.23
C TYR A 110 -8.54 -1.42 1.19
N VAL A 111 -7.87 -0.85 0.20
CA VAL A 111 -8.48 -0.21 -0.97
C VAL A 111 -7.65 -0.66 -2.18
N PRO A 112 -8.26 -1.42 -3.12
CA PRO A 112 -7.57 -1.85 -4.33
C PRO A 112 -6.97 -0.67 -5.11
N ARG A 113 -5.83 -0.92 -5.74
CA ARG A 113 -5.06 0.09 -6.50
C ARG A 113 -5.20 -0.05 -8.00
N ASP A 114 -6.05 -0.94 -8.49
CA ASP A 114 -6.30 -1.19 -9.91
C ASP A 114 -7.39 -0.30 -10.50
N GLY A 115 -7.98 0.60 -9.71
CA GLY A 115 -9.07 1.48 -10.15
C GLY A 115 -10.47 0.88 -10.01
N THR A 116 -10.59 -0.36 -9.53
CA THR A 116 -11.90 -0.92 -9.18
C THR A 116 -12.48 -0.22 -7.97
N ILE A 117 -13.77 0.10 -8.06
CA ILE A 117 -14.56 0.63 -6.96
C ILE A 117 -15.44 -0.54 -6.51
N ASP A 118 -15.09 -1.14 -5.39
CA ASP A 118 -15.86 -2.22 -4.78
C ASP A 118 -16.49 -1.70 -3.49
N ASP A 119 -17.81 -1.83 -3.42
CA ASP A 119 -18.63 -1.36 -2.30
C ASP A 119 -18.17 -1.95 -0.97
N LYS A 120 -17.59 -3.16 -0.97
CA LYS A 120 -17.07 -3.79 0.26
C LYS A 120 -15.95 -2.98 0.93
N TYR A 121 -15.21 -2.18 0.17
CA TYR A 121 -14.14 -1.32 0.69
C TYR A 121 -14.59 0.14 0.89
N LEU A 122 -15.82 0.49 0.52
CA LEU A 122 -16.42 1.82 0.69
C LEU A 122 -17.27 1.94 1.96
N MET A 123 -17.57 0.83 2.63
CA MET A 123 -18.44 0.84 3.80
C MET A 123 -17.77 1.54 4.99
N PRO A 124 -18.32 2.65 5.51
CA PRO A 124 -17.87 3.20 6.78
C PRO A 124 -18.13 2.16 7.89
N LYS A 125 -17.15 1.90 8.76
CA LYS A 125 -17.29 1.09 9.98
C LYS A 125 -18.22 1.77 11.01
N ARG A 126 -19.44 2.14 10.63
CA ARG A 126 -20.54 2.52 11.53
C ARG A 126 -21.33 1.26 11.85
N ASN A 127 -20.82 0.44 12.77
CA ASN A 127 -21.51 -0.65 13.51
C ASN A 127 -20.68 -1.93 13.71
N GLN A 128 -19.35 -1.86 13.84
CA GLN A 128 -18.66 -2.91 14.59
C GLN A 128 -18.79 -2.59 16.08
N ARG A 129 -20.03 -2.74 16.61
CA ARG A 129 -20.25 -2.76 18.06
C ARG A 129 -19.40 -3.91 18.60
N VAL A 130 -18.42 -3.56 19.41
CA VAL A 130 -17.75 -4.46 20.35
C VAL A 130 -18.83 -5.31 21.02
N ASN A 131 -18.91 -6.59 20.61
CA ASN A 131 -19.51 -7.62 21.45
C ASN A 131 -18.55 -7.82 22.63
N ILE A 132 -18.66 -6.92 23.61
CA ILE A 132 -18.19 -7.19 24.96
C ILE A 132 -19.02 -8.40 25.38
N LYS A 133 -18.41 -9.58 25.41
CA LYS A 133 -18.97 -10.76 26.07
C LYS A 133 -19.28 -10.35 27.51
N LYS A 134 -20.55 -10.07 27.80
CA LYS A 134 -21.07 -10.19 29.15
C LYS A 134 -21.43 -11.66 29.33
N PHE A 135 -20.53 -12.42 29.93
CA PHE A 135 -20.80 -13.51 30.88
C PHE A 135 -19.50 -13.79 31.62
#